data_AF-A0A067QJG4-F1
#
_entry.id   AF-A0A067QJG4-F1
#
_cell.length_a   1.000
_cell.length_b   1.000
_cell.length_c   1.000
_cell.angle_alpha   90.00
_cell.angle_beta   90.00
_cell.angle_gamma   90.00
#
_symmetry.space_group_name_H-M   'P 1'
#
loop_
_entity.id
_entity.type
_entity.pdbx_description
1 polymer ?
#
loop_
_entity_poly.entity_id
_entity_poly.type
_entity_poly.pdbx_seq_one_letter_code
_entity_poly.pdbx_strand_id
1 'polypeptide(L)'
;MADQCLQSNIPSRGCFALCPITEFSDVVPAHYLPGQPKDKTDLVQACVVVLTRMQADTIQTYGATLRGRIPEEEQWRDGSFVLLQLVNGLKTLQAQGIEEAPLSLSSFVLCREERDLQPRLCVLQVPGTGDSEDGSLCQCALAALRELLPTAAVTPLISDLLHCERAVSLSQVKSVLEFSLWGPADVALGASSCDRELVLQRWLDLERATVLHGLVHTRVELTVFEECHLLFLVRTSAKIMCEASVLLDSNSASGPETTSF
;
A
#
# COMPACT_ATOMS: atom_id res chain seq x y z
N MET A 1 -34.90 21.35 -15.96
CA MET A 1 -33.48 21.52 -16.34
C MET A 1 -32.63 21.49 -15.08
N ALA A 2 -32.36 20.28 -14.55
CA ALA A 2 -31.35 19.99 -13.52
C ALA A 2 -31.37 18.47 -13.26
N ASP A 3 -31.16 17.66 -14.30
CA ASP A 3 -30.94 16.21 -14.19
C ASP A 3 -29.58 15.88 -14.83
N GLN A 4 -28.54 16.52 -14.29
CA GLN A 4 -27.15 16.10 -14.45
C GLN A 4 -26.52 16.05 -13.06
N CYS A 5 -27.16 15.28 -12.16
CA CYS A 5 -26.42 14.74 -11.04
C CYS A 5 -25.44 13.76 -11.65
N LEU A 6 -24.16 14.12 -11.58
CA LEU A 6 -23.01 13.45 -12.18
C LEU A 6 -23.15 11.93 -12.13
N GLN A 7 -23.67 11.36 -13.23
CA GLN A 7 -23.21 10.07 -13.72
C GLN A 7 -21.78 10.30 -14.22
N SER A 8 -20.86 10.63 -13.32
CA SER A 8 -19.47 10.29 -13.54
C SER A 8 -19.48 8.78 -13.56
N ASN A 9 -19.45 8.22 -14.77
CA ASN A 9 -19.17 6.83 -15.00
C ASN A 9 -18.13 6.39 -13.98
N ILE A 10 -18.47 5.44 -13.10
CA ILE A 10 -17.51 4.77 -12.22
C ILE A 10 -17.16 3.43 -12.88
N PRO A 11 -16.39 3.40 -13.99
CA PRO A 11 -15.87 2.15 -14.50
C PRO A 11 -14.70 1.73 -13.60
N SER A 12 -14.83 0.53 -13.00
CA SER A 12 -13.72 -0.25 -12.43
C SER A 12 -12.81 0.43 -11.41
N ARG A 13 -13.35 1.03 -10.34
CA ARG A 13 -12.53 1.34 -9.18
C ARG A 13 -12.23 0.05 -8.42
N GLY A 14 -11.01 -0.46 -8.59
CA GLY A 14 -10.51 -1.66 -7.93
C GLY A 14 -10.36 -1.51 -6.40
N CYS A 15 -9.52 -2.36 -5.80
CA CYS A 15 -9.27 -2.59 -4.36
C CYS A 15 -9.07 -1.36 -3.42
N PHE A 16 -9.14 -0.12 -3.92
CA PHE A 16 -8.71 1.11 -3.23
C PHE A 16 -9.80 2.20 -3.13
N ALA A 17 -11.07 1.87 -3.37
CA ALA A 17 -12.18 2.81 -3.19
C ALA A 17 -12.80 2.74 -1.79
N LEU A 18 -13.39 3.85 -1.35
CA LEU A 18 -14.33 3.84 -0.24
C LEU A 18 -15.66 3.23 -0.70
N CYS A 19 -16.29 2.46 0.19
CA CYS A 19 -17.59 1.84 -0.04
C CYS A 19 -18.67 2.56 0.78
N PRO A 20 -19.32 3.60 0.22
CA PRO A 20 -20.36 4.32 0.92
C PRO A 20 -21.62 3.48 1.14
N ILE A 21 -22.25 3.67 2.29
CA ILE A 21 -23.61 3.20 2.57
C ILE A 21 -24.61 3.98 1.71
N THR A 22 -24.41 5.30 1.64
CA THR A 22 -25.21 6.21 0.82
C THR A 22 -24.45 7.48 0.50
N GLU A 23 -24.86 8.15 -0.58
CA GLU A 23 -24.38 9.46 -1.02
C GLU A 23 -25.58 10.35 -1.29
N PHE A 24 -25.53 11.63 -0.89
CA PHE A 24 -26.58 12.61 -1.19
C PHE A 24 -26.03 14.02 -1.22
N SER A 25 -26.73 14.92 -1.92
CA SER A 25 -26.40 16.34 -1.94
C SER A 25 -27.18 17.10 -0.86
N ASP A 26 -26.49 17.91 -0.07
CA ASP A 26 -27.11 18.72 0.99
C ASP A 26 -26.38 20.05 1.16
N VAL A 27 -26.93 20.94 1.99
CA VAL A 27 -26.31 22.19 2.40
C VAL A 27 -25.63 22.04 3.75
N VAL A 28 -24.32 22.25 3.78
CA VAL A 28 -23.51 22.16 5.00
C VAL A 28 -22.95 23.53 5.38
N PRO A 29 -22.78 23.83 6.68
CA PRO A 29 -22.05 25.02 7.09
C PRO A 29 -20.61 25.03 6.57
N ALA A 30 -20.17 26.15 5.99
CA ALA A 30 -18.87 26.29 5.35
C ALA A 30 -17.69 26.00 6.28
N HIS A 31 -17.82 26.22 7.59
CA HIS A 31 -16.75 25.92 8.56
C HIS A 31 -16.39 24.43 8.68
N TYR A 32 -17.22 23.50 8.17
CA TYR A 32 -16.87 22.09 8.07
C TYR A 32 -15.93 21.79 6.90
N LEU A 33 -15.78 22.71 5.94
CA LEU A 33 -14.89 22.53 4.79
C LEU A 33 -13.46 22.97 5.11
N PRO A 34 -12.44 22.28 4.57
CA PRO A 34 -11.04 22.64 4.76
C PRO A 34 -10.75 24.07 4.26
N GLY A 35 -9.95 24.82 5.03
CA GLY A 35 -9.52 26.17 4.68
C GLY A 35 -10.55 27.29 4.95
N GLN A 36 -11.75 26.97 5.44
CA GLN A 36 -12.72 28.00 5.82
C GLN A 36 -12.53 28.44 7.29
N PRO A 37 -12.72 29.73 7.60
CA PRO A 37 -12.66 30.20 8.98
C PRO A 37 -13.80 29.60 9.81
N LYS A 38 -13.51 29.25 11.06
CA LYS A 38 -14.44 28.56 11.98
C LYS A 38 -15.75 29.33 12.24
N ASP A 39 -15.71 30.65 12.13
CA ASP A 39 -16.88 31.52 12.38
C ASP A 39 -17.77 31.69 11.13
N LYS A 40 -17.41 31.08 10.00
CA LYS A 40 -18.18 31.19 8.76
C LYS A 40 -19.40 30.26 8.82
N THR A 41 -20.57 30.88 8.85
CA THR A 41 -21.88 30.20 8.94
C THR A 41 -22.59 30.09 7.59
N ASP A 42 -21.97 30.57 6.51
CA ASP A 42 -22.50 30.44 5.16
C ASP A 42 -22.80 28.98 4.84
N LEU A 43 -23.98 28.72 4.31
CA LEU A 43 -24.37 27.39 3.84
C LEU A 43 -23.84 27.19 2.43
N VAL A 44 -23.19 26.06 2.21
CA VAL A 44 -22.62 25.68 0.91
C VAL A 44 -23.17 24.32 0.51
N GLN A 45 -23.49 24.18 -0.77
CA GLN A 45 -23.90 22.90 -1.33
C GLN A 45 -22.70 21.94 -1.30
N ALA A 46 -22.88 20.76 -0.75
CA ALA A 46 -21.86 19.71 -0.70
C ALA A 46 -22.48 18.34 -1.01
N CYS A 47 -21.62 17.44 -1.49
CA CYS A 47 -21.96 16.02 -1.53
C CYS A 47 -21.53 15.38 -0.20
N VAL A 48 -22.47 14.73 0.48
CA VAL A 48 -22.27 14.04 1.74
C VAL A 48 -22.23 12.54 1.48
N VAL A 49 -21.11 11.93 1.88
CA VAL A 49 -20.88 10.49 1.73
C VAL A 49 -20.93 9.86 3.12
N VAL A 50 -21.84 8.90 3.32
CA VAL A 50 -22.01 8.18 4.59
C VAL A 50 -21.30 6.83 4.50
N LEU A 51 -20.36 6.60 5.41
CA LEU A 51 -19.56 5.39 5.49
C LEU A 51 -19.94 4.55 6.72
N THR A 52 -19.53 3.29 6.73
CA THR A 52 -19.49 2.48 7.96
C THR A 52 -18.58 3.16 9.00
N ARG A 53 -18.82 2.88 10.28
CA ARG A 53 -17.96 3.41 11.33
C ARG A 53 -16.55 2.84 11.17
N MET A 54 -15.59 3.71 10.90
CA MET A 54 -14.19 3.35 10.69
C MET A 54 -13.28 4.44 11.27
N GLN A 55 -12.04 4.06 11.59
CA GLN A 55 -10.95 4.99 11.86
C GLN A 55 -10.31 5.39 10.54
N ALA A 56 -9.94 6.66 10.40
CA ALA A 56 -9.29 7.18 9.22
C ALA A 56 -8.02 7.94 9.64
N ASP A 57 -6.88 7.52 9.10
CA ASP A 57 -5.59 8.14 9.31
C ASP A 57 -4.99 8.55 7.96
N THR A 58 -4.17 9.60 7.95
CA THR A 58 -3.26 9.87 6.84
C THR A 58 -2.04 8.96 6.94
N ILE A 59 -1.29 8.80 5.84
CA ILE A 59 -0.02 8.06 5.88
C ILE A 59 0.94 8.66 6.92
N GLN A 60 0.98 9.99 7.05
CA GLN A 60 1.85 10.68 8.02
C GLN A 60 1.44 10.41 9.47
N THR A 61 0.15 10.50 9.78
CA THR A 61 -0.37 10.27 11.14
C THR A 61 -0.24 8.81 11.55
N TYR A 62 -0.46 7.89 10.62
CA TYR A 62 -0.21 6.47 10.82
C TYR A 62 1.29 6.17 11.01
N GLY A 63 2.17 6.74 10.18
CA GLY A 63 3.63 6.60 10.30
C GLY A 63 4.17 7.14 11.63
N ALA A 64 3.62 8.25 12.15
CA ALA A 64 3.92 8.74 13.48
C ALA A 64 3.47 7.77 14.59
N THR A 65 2.30 7.15 14.41
CA THR A 65 1.79 6.13 15.35
C THR A 65 2.65 4.86 15.35
N LEU A 66 3.10 4.42 14.17
CA LEU A 66 4.00 3.28 14.02
C LEU A 66 5.31 3.47 14.77
N ARG A 67 5.89 4.67 14.73
CA ARG A 67 7.14 5.00 15.45
C ARG A 67 7.06 4.84 16.97
N GLY A 68 5.85 4.84 17.53
CA GLY A 68 5.62 4.59 18.95
C GLY A 68 5.33 3.13 19.32
N ARG A 69 5.23 2.22 18.35
CA ARG A 69 4.92 0.80 18.60
C ARG A 69 6.19 0.00 18.87
N ILE A 70 6.10 -0.87 19.87
CA ILE A 70 7.10 -1.89 20.20
C ILE A 70 6.33 -3.22 20.19
N PRO A 71 6.83 -4.28 19.53
CA PRO A 71 8.20 -4.46 18.98
C PRO A 71 8.44 -3.89 17.57
N GLU A 72 9.71 -3.65 17.23
CA GLU A 72 10.14 -3.11 15.92
C GLU A 72 9.72 -4.01 14.72
N GLU A 73 9.60 -5.32 14.93
CA GLU A 73 9.16 -6.26 13.90
C GLU A 73 7.71 -6.00 13.45
N GLU A 74 6.81 -5.72 14.39
CA GLU A 74 5.42 -5.38 14.07
C GLU A 74 5.33 -4.02 13.38
N GLN A 75 6.13 -3.06 13.83
CA GLN A 75 6.25 -1.75 13.19
C GLN A 75 6.67 -1.88 11.72
N TRP A 76 7.73 -2.67 11.47
CA TRP A 76 8.20 -2.95 10.12
C TRP A 76 7.12 -3.62 9.27
N ARG A 77 6.41 -4.61 9.82
CA ARG A 77 5.41 -5.39 9.09
C ARG A 77 4.23 -4.53 8.67
N ASP A 78 3.72 -3.72 9.60
CA ASP A 78 2.59 -2.83 9.34
C ASP A 78 2.96 -1.71 8.35
N GLY A 79 4.15 -1.11 8.50
CA GLY A 79 4.66 -0.11 7.57
C GLY A 79 4.88 -0.66 6.15
N SER A 80 5.47 -1.85 6.06
CA SER A 80 5.70 -2.55 4.79
C SER A 80 4.39 -2.94 4.11
N PHE A 81 3.40 -3.36 4.89
CA PHE A 81 2.07 -3.70 4.36
C PHE A 81 1.35 -2.47 3.78
N VAL A 82 1.38 -1.34 4.48
CA VAL A 82 0.80 -0.09 3.96
C VAL A 82 1.53 0.37 2.70
N LEU A 83 2.87 0.34 2.70
CA LEU A 83 3.65 0.70 1.52
C LEU A 83 3.35 -0.22 0.34
N LEU A 84 3.16 -1.52 0.57
CA LEU A 84 2.79 -2.48 -0.46
C LEU A 84 1.41 -2.17 -1.05
N GLN A 85 0.42 -1.81 -0.22
CA GLN A 85 -0.89 -1.36 -0.71
C GLN A 85 -0.76 -0.13 -1.60
N LEU A 86 0.06 0.86 -1.19
CA LEU A 86 0.31 2.06 -1.98
C LEU A 86 0.96 1.74 -3.32
N VAL A 87 2.03 0.93 -3.31
CA VAL A 87 2.72 0.53 -4.54
C VAL A 87 1.77 -0.21 -5.49
N ASN A 88 0.87 -1.07 -4.99
CA ASN A 88 -0.16 -1.70 -5.82
C ASN A 88 -1.16 -0.68 -6.40
N GLY A 89 -1.53 0.35 -5.63
CA GLY A 89 -2.34 1.48 -6.10
C GLY A 89 -1.64 2.26 -7.21
N LEU A 90 -0.38 2.65 -7.00
CA LEU A 90 0.45 3.35 -7.98
C LEU A 90 0.66 2.52 -9.25
N LYS A 91 0.89 1.21 -9.14
CA LYS A 91 0.96 0.32 -10.32
C LYS A 91 -0.36 0.25 -11.09
N THR A 92 -1.49 0.40 -10.41
CA THR A 92 -2.80 0.47 -11.06
C THR A 92 -2.94 1.78 -11.85
N LEU A 93 -2.47 2.91 -11.29
CA LEU A 93 -2.38 4.19 -12.01
C LEU A 93 -1.44 4.09 -13.22
N GLN A 94 -0.26 3.48 -13.04
CA GLN A 94 0.70 3.25 -14.12
C GLN A 94 0.07 2.44 -15.28
N ALA A 95 -0.69 1.39 -14.96
CA ALA A 95 -1.40 0.57 -15.96
C ALA A 95 -2.53 1.33 -16.69
N GLN A 96 -3.03 2.41 -16.08
CA GLN A 96 -4.00 3.33 -16.69
C GLN A 96 -3.34 4.46 -17.51
N GLY A 97 -2.01 4.48 -17.57
CA GLY A 97 -1.24 5.52 -18.27
C GLY A 97 -1.06 6.81 -17.46
N ILE A 98 -1.31 6.77 -16.14
CA ILE A 98 -1.02 7.88 -15.23
C ILE A 98 0.42 7.75 -14.76
N GLU A 99 1.22 8.80 -14.96
CA GLU A 99 2.66 8.81 -14.64
C GLU A 99 3.00 9.65 -13.41
N GLU A 100 2.08 10.51 -12.98
CA GLU A 100 2.26 11.46 -11.88
C GLU A 100 1.21 11.26 -10.78
N ALA A 101 1.62 11.55 -9.54
CA ALA A 101 0.76 11.51 -8.38
C ALA A 101 1.14 12.60 -7.35
N PRO A 102 0.20 13.03 -6.50
CA PRO A 102 0.48 14.04 -5.49
C PRO A 102 1.53 13.59 -4.47
N LEU A 103 2.54 14.44 -4.22
CA LEU A 103 3.60 14.15 -3.25
C LEU A 103 3.17 14.40 -1.79
N SER A 104 2.09 15.17 -1.56
CA SER A 104 1.57 15.47 -0.22
C SER A 104 0.97 14.24 0.48
N LEU A 105 0.75 13.14 -0.25
CA LEU A 105 0.07 11.91 0.20
C LEU A 105 -1.37 12.12 0.73
N SER A 106 -1.91 13.33 0.64
CA SER A 106 -3.24 13.69 1.17
C SER A 106 -4.38 12.96 0.47
N SER A 107 -4.17 12.56 -0.78
CA SER A 107 -5.12 11.75 -1.56
C SER A 107 -5.16 10.29 -1.12
N PHE A 108 -4.26 9.86 -0.23
CA PHE A 108 -4.18 8.48 0.26
C PHE A 108 -4.54 8.43 1.75
N VAL A 109 -5.63 7.74 2.05
CA VAL A 109 -6.16 7.61 3.41
C VAL A 109 -6.16 6.16 3.83
N LEU A 110 -5.85 5.91 5.09
CA LEU A 110 -5.85 4.60 5.72
C LEU A 110 -7.12 4.44 6.52
N CYS A 111 -7.99 3.54 6.08
CA CYS A 111 -9.26 3.26 6.70
C CYS A 111 -9.21 1.93 7.43
N ARG A 112 -9.59 1.91 8.71
CA ARG A 112 -9.63 0.69 9.52
C ARG A 112 -11.01 0.52 10.15
N GLU A 113 -11.69 -0.55 9.80
CA GLU A 113 -12.91 -0.97 10.49
C GLU A 113 -12.57 -1.58 11.85
N GLU A 114 -13.53 -1.60 12.78
CA GLU A 114 -13.33 -2.09 14.15
C GLU A 114 -12.94 -3.58 14.20
N ARG A 115 -13.24 -4.34 13.14
CA ARG A 115 -12.92 -5.77 13.01
C ARG A 115 -11.52 -6.03 12.44
N ASP A 116 -10.94 -5.05 11.75
CA ASP A 116 -9.67 -5.20 11.05
C ASP A 116 -8.49 -4.76 11.92
N LEU A 117 -7.42 -5.57 11.92
CA LEU A 117 -6.18 -5.21 12.61
C LEU A 117 -5.37 -4.19 11.79
N GLN A 118 -5.24 -4.44 10.48
CA GLN A 118 -4.51 -3.60 9.54
C GLN A 118 -5.43 -2.64 8.79
N PRO A 119 -4.99 -1.40 8.52
CA PRO A 119 -5.77 -0.47 7.72
C PRO A 119 -5.77 -0.87 6.23
N ARG A 120 -6.88 -0.57 5.55
CA ARG A 120 -7.00 -0.57 4.10
C ARG A 120 -6.60 0.80 3.55
N LEU A 121 -5.79 0.81 2.48
CA LEU A 121 -5.52 2.03 1.74
C LEU A 121 -6.71 2.38 0.83
N CYS A 122 -7.18 3.62 0.93
CA CYS A 122 -8.20 4.20 0.08
C CYS A 122 -7.63 5.43 -0.64
N VAL A 123 -7.92 5.55 -1.93
CA VAL A 123 -7.56 6.72 -2.74
C VAL A 123 -8.76 7.65 -2.82
N LEU A 124 -8.65 8.81 -2.19
CA LEU A 124 -9.59 9.90 -2.35
C LEU A 124 -9.33 10.54 -3.71
N GLN A 125 -10.32 10.49 -4.61
CA GLN A 125 -10.24 11.30 -5.82
C GLN A 125 -10.37 12.77 -5.44
N VAL A 126 -9.30 13.53 -5.61
CA VAL A 126 -9.42 14.97 -5.79
C VAL A 126 -9.32 15.21 -7.31
N PRO A 127 -10.40 15.59 -8.00
CA PRO A 127 -10.27 16.08 -9.36
C PRO A 127 -9.44 17.37 -9.33
N GLY A 128 -8.18 17.28 -9.80
CA GLY A 128 -7.35 18.35 -10.36
C GLY A 128 -7.48 19.76 -9.79
N THR A 129 -7.51 19.95 -8.47
CA THR A 129 -7.73 21.28 -7.87
C THR A 129 -6.83 21.61 -6.68
N GLY A 130 -5.82 20.78 -6.38
CA GLY A 130 -4.86 21.08 -5.32
C GLY A 130 -3.58 21.66 -5.91
N ASP A 131 -3.12 22.80 -5.38
CA ASP A 131 -1.75 23.35 -5.54
C ASP A 131 -0.65 22.42 -4.98
N SER A 132 -0.88 21.10 -4.90
CA SER A 132 0.11 20.14 -4.44
C SER A 132 1.09 19.87 -5.57
N GLU A 133 2.39 19.90 -5.27
CA GLU A 133 3.41 19.47 -6.20
C GLU A 133 3.17 18.00 -6.55
N ASP A 134 2.83 17.76 -7.82
CA ASP A 134 2.79 16.43 -8.39
C ASP A 134 4.21 15.99 -8.75
N GLY A 135 4.48 14.71 -8.58
CA GLY A 135 5.75 14.09 -8.95
C GLY A 135 5.52 12.70 -9.52
N SER A 136 6.60 12.02 -9.89
CA SER A 136 6.49 10.67 -10.44
C SER A 136 5.86 9.71 -9.43
N LEU A 137 5.29 8.61 -9.91
CA LEU A 137 4.80 7.54 -9.04
C LEU A 137 5.90 7.01 -8.08
N CYS A 138 7.16 6.97 -8.51
CA CYS A 138 8.26 6.55 -7.64
C CYS A 138 8.56 7.59 -6.56
N GLN A 139 8.48 8.88 -6.86
CA GLN A 139 8.60 9.96 -5.86
C GLN A 139 7.47 9.92 -4.83
N CYS A 140 6.25 9.62 -5.27
CA CYS A 140 5.11 9.41 -4.37
C CYS A 140 5.37 8.21 -3.42
N ALA A 141 5.86 7.09 -3.94
CA ALA A 141 6.25 5.94 -3.13
C ALA A 141 7.41 6.27 -2.17
N LEU A 142 8.40 7.07 -2.60
CA LEU A 142 9.50 7.53 -1.74
C LEU A 142 9.03 8.41 -0.60
N ALA A 143 8.07 9.31 -0.85
CA ALA A 143 7.47 10.13 0.19
C ALA A 143 6.81 9.25 1.27
N ALA A 144 6.04 8.23 0.85
CA ALA A 144 5.43 7.29 1.78
C ALA A 144 6.45 6.40 2.51
N LEU A 145 7.52 5.97 1.84
CA LEU A 145 8.60 5.19 2.44
C LEU A 145 9.23 5.93 3.64
N ARG A 146 9.47 7.24 3.50
CA ARG A 146 10.04 8.09 4.57
C ARG A 146 9.14 8.19 5.80
N GLU A 147 7.83 8.17 5.60
CA GLU A 147 6.86 8.24 6.71
C GLU A 147 6.65 6.89 7.40
N LEU A 148 6.63 5.80 6.62
CA LEU A 148 6.25 4.46 7.11
C LEU A 148 7.44 3.65 7.64
N LEU A 149 8.61 3.73 6.98
CA LEU A 149 9.77 2.88 7.25
C LEU A 149 11.08 3.71 7.28
N PRO A 150 11.21 4.74 8.11
CA PRO A 150 12.39 5.61 8.08
C PRO A 150 13.71 4.90 8.45
N THR A 151 13.65 3.85 9.29
CA THR A 151 14.83 3.21 9.89
C THR A 151 14.96 1.72 9.60
N ALA A 152 14.11 1.15 8.75
CA ALA A 152 14.17 -0.28 8.46
C ALA A 152 15.40 -0.64 7.62
N ALA A 153 15.98 -1.82 7.86
CA ALA A 153 17.17 -2.29 7.13
C ALA A 153 16.96 -2.41 5.61
N VAL A 154 15.71 -2.59 5.16
CA VAL A 154 15.33 -2.69 3.74
C VAL A 154 15.13 -1.31 3.09
N THR A 155 15.04 -0.24 3.88
CA THR A 155 14.75 1.12 3.39
C THR A 155 15.77 1.64 2.37
N PRO A 156 17.10 1.45 2.55
CA PRO A 156 18.09 1.87 1.54
C PRO A 156 17.85 1.21 0.18
N LEU A 157 17.65 -0.12 0.16
CA LEU A 157 17.35 -0.86 -1.06
C LEU A 157 16.10 -0.34 -1.78
N ILE A 158 14.99 -0.17 -1.04
CA ILE A 158 13.74 0.32 -1.64
C ILE A 158 13.92 1.75 -2.15
N SER A 159 14.63 2.59 -1.40
CA SER A 159 14.95 3.94 -1.81
C SER A 159 15.73 3.95 -3.13
N ASP A 160 16.79 3.14 -3.26
CA ASP A 160 17.61 3.08 -4.48
C ASP A 160 16.82 2.60 -5.69
N LEU A 161 15.96 1.58 -5.51
CA LEU A 161 15.08 1.08 -6.56
C LEU A 161 14.13 2.18 -7.08
N LEU A 162 13.57 3.00 -6.18
CA LEU A 162 12.66 4.08 -6.54
C LEU A 162 13.37 5.27 -7.19
N HIS A 163 14.57 5.65 -6.72
CA HIS A 163 15.36 6.73 -7.34
C HIS A 163 15.82 6.42 -8.77
N CYS A 164 15.81 5.16 -9.19
CA CYS A 164 16.09 4.79 -10.57
C CYS A 164 15.02 5.31 -11.56
N GLU A 165 13.79 5.60 -11.10
CA GLU A 165 12.69 6.12 -11.95
C GLU A 165 12.40 5.27 -13.20
N ARG A 166 12.58 3.94 -13.11
CA ARG A 166 12.33 3.03 -14.24
C ARG A 166 10.92 2.46 -14.18
N ALA A 167 10.38 2.08 -15.34
CA ALA A 167 9.09 1.39 -15.42
C ALA A 167 9.01 0.13 -14.55
N VAL A 168 10.15 -0.53 -14.28
CA VAL A 168 10.24 -1.72 -13.43
C VAL A 168 10.36 -1.41 -11.93
N SER A 169 10.72 -0.19 -11.54
CA SER A 169 11.06 0.16 -10.15
C SER A 169 9.94 -0.19 -9.16
N LEU A 170 8.69 0.24 -9.44
CA LEU A 170 7.53 -0.11 -8.60
C LEU A 170 7.27 -1.63 -8.56
N SER A 171 7.56 -2.35 -9.64
CA SER A 171 7.42 -3.80 -9.66
C SER A 171 8.49 -4.50 -8.81
N GLN A 172 9.73 -4.02 -8.85
CA GLN A 172 10.82 -4.55 -8.02
C GLN A 172 10.54 -4.29 -6.53
N VAL A 173 10.14 -3.06 -6.19
CA VAL A 173 9.76 -2.69 -4.81
C VAL A 173 8.60 -3.54 -4.32
N LYS A 174 7.57 -3.72 -5.15
CA LYS A 174 6.46 -4.63 -4.85
C LYS A 174 6.97 -6.03 -4.51
N SER A 175 7.78 -6.63 -5.39
CA SER A 175 8.27 -8.00 -5.19
C SER A 175 9.14 -8.13 -3.93
N VAL A 176 9.95 -7.12 -3.62
CA VAL A 176 10.75 -7.08 -2.37
C VAL A 176 9.84 -7.03 -1.15
N LEU A 177 8.84 -6.16 -1.12
CA LEU A 177 7.88 -6.05 -0.01
C LEU A 177 7.06 -7.35 0.16
N GLU A 178 6.55 -7.93 -0.92
CA GLU A 178 5.81 -9.19 -0.88
C GLU A 178 6.69 -10.34 -0.37
N PHE A 179 7.93 -10.43 -0.84
CA PHE A 179 8.87 -11.46 -0.37
C PHE A 179 9.22 -11.26 1.11
N SER A 180 9.45 -10.04 1.57
CA SER A 180 9.72 -9.80 2.98
C SER A 180 8.51 -10.07 3.88
N LEU A 181 7.29 -9.82 3.42
CA LEU A 181 6.06 -10.01 4.21
C LEU A 181 5.60 -11.47 4.26
N TRP A 182 5.73 -12.20 3.16
CA TRP A 182 5.12 -13.52 3.00
C TRP A 182 6.06 -14.59 2.46
N GLY A 183 7.32 -14.26 2.13
CA GLY A 183 8.30 -15.23 1.68
C GLY A 183 8.76 -16.18 2.79
N PRO A 184 9.50 -17.24 2.44
CA PRO A 184 10.02 -18.18 3.42
C PRO A 184 11.06 -17.53 4.34
N ALA A 185 10.84 -17.63 5.66
CA ALA A 185 11.76 -17.12 6.67
C ALA A 185 12.80 -18.17 7.15
N ASP A 186 12.47 -19.45 7.04
CA ASP A 186 13.19 -20.58 7.63
C ASP A 186 13.78 -21.56 6.59
N VAL A 187 13.64 -21.25 5.31
CA VAL A 187 14.14 -22.09 4.22
C VAL A 187 15.52 -21.62 3.76
N ALA A 188 16.50 -22.51 3.84
CA ALA A 188 17.82 -22.26 3.26
C ALA A 188 17.72 -22.16 1.73
N LEU A 189 17.88 -20.94 1.21
CA LEU A 189 17.90 -20.70 -0.22
C LEU A 189 19.24 -21.17 -0.81
N GLY A 190 19.19 -21.89 -1.93
CA GLY A 190 20.38 -22.34 -2.63
C GLY A 190 21.30 -21.18 -3.04
N ALA A 191 22.60 -21.46 -3.16
CA ALA A 191 23.59 -20.48 -3.58
C ALA A 191 23.49 -20.14 -5.08
N SER A 192 23.04 -21.09 -5.91
CA SER A 192 22.77 -20.85 -7.32
C SER A 192 21.34 -20.34 -7.53
N SER A 193 21.14 -19.47 -8.53
CA SER A 193 19.81 -18.96 -8.88
C SER A 193 18.84 -20.08 -9.30
N CYS A 194 19.34 -21.09 -10.01
CA CYS A 194 18.54 -22.24 -10.46
C CYS A 194 18.03 -23.08 -9.28
N ASP A 195 18.91 -23.41 -8.34
CA ASP A 195 18.52 -24.20 -7.16
C ASP A 195 17.57 -23.40 -6.26
N ARG A 196 17.83 -22.09 -6.12
CA ARG A 196 16.97 -21.17 -5.38
C ARG A 196 15.56 -21.10 -5.95
N GLU A 197 15.43 -20.93 -7.26
CA GLU A 197 14.13 -20.90 -7.93
C GLU A 197 13.36 -22.22 -7.73
N LEU A 198 14.03 -23.38 -7.83
CA LEU A 198 13.41 -24.67 -7.58
C LEU A 198 12.87 -24.80 -6.14
N VAL A 199 13.66 -24.37 -5.14
CA VAL A 199 13.24 -24.38 -3.74
C VAL A 199 12.04 -23.47 -3.50
N LEU A 200 12.07 -22.27 -4.07
CA LEU A 200 10.97 -21.31 -3.97
C LEU A 200 9.69 -21.82 -4.65
N GLN A 201 9.81 -22.51 -5.78
CA GLN A 201 8.67 -23.14 -6.44
C GLN A 201 8.00 -24.18 -5.54
N ARG A 202 8.79 -25.05 -4.90
CA ARG A 202 8.26 -26.06 -3.96
C ARG A 202 7.59 -25.43 -2.75
N TRP A 203 8.22 -24.41 -2.17
CA TRP A 203 7.66 -23.66 -1.05
C TRP A 203 6.32 -23.02 -1.45
N LEU A 204 6.27 -22.35 -2.60
CA LEU A 204 5.08 -21.66 -3.09
C LEU A 204 3.92 -22.64 -3.37
N ASP A 205 4.20 -23.81 -3.93
CA ASP A 205 3.20 -24.84 -4.18
C ASP A 205 2.63 -25.42 -2.86
N LEU A 206 3.48 -25.61 -1.85
CA LEU A 206 3.06 -26.04 -0.51
C LEU A 206 2.20 -24.96 0.17
N GLU A 207 2.62 -23.70 0.11
CA GLU A 207 1.90 -22.59 0.74
C GLU A 207 0.52 -22.38 0.11
N ARG A 208 0.46 -22.40 -1.23
CA ARG A 208 -0.81 -22.37 -1.98
C ARG A 208 -1.75 -23.50 -1.59
N ALA A 209 -1.23 -24.73 -1.48
CA ALA A 209 -2.03 -25.89 -1.09
C ALA A 209 -2.55 -25.75 0.36
N THR A 210 -1.70 -25.27 1.27
CA THR A 210 -2.03 -25.08 2.70
C THR A 210 -3.11 -24.02 2.87
N VAL A 211 -2.95 -22.86 2.25
CA VAL A 211 -3.93 -21.77 2.34
C VAL A 211 -5.25 -22.15 1.68
N LEU A 212 -5.22 -22.79 0.50
CA LEU A 212 -6.44 -23.27 -0.17
C LEU A 212 -7.18 -24.30 0.68
N HIS A 213 -6.47 -25.25 1.29
CA HIS A 213 -7.06 -26.23 2.19
C HIS A 213 -7.74 -25.56 3.39
N GLY A 214 -7.09 -24.56 3.98
CA GLY A 214 -7.67 -23.74 5.05
C GLY A 214 -8.98 -23.08 4.63
N LEU A 215 -8.97 -22.37 3.48
CA LEU A 215 -10.15 -21.67 2.96
C LEU A 215 -11.33 -22.58 2.67
N VAL A 216 -11.10 -23.79 2.15
CA VAL A 216 -12.20 -24.75 1.88
C VAL A 216 -12.89 -25.19 3.17
N HIS A 217 -12.14 -25.26 4.28
CA HIS A 217 -12.67 -25.69 5.57
C HIS A 217 -13.41 -24.59 6.34
N THR A 218 -13.25 -23.32 5.97
CA THR A 218 -13.72 -22.18 6.76
C THR A 218 -14.56 -21.20 5.92
N ARG A 219 -15.78 -20.85 6.38
CA ARG A 219 -16.54 -19.72 5.80
C ARG A 219 -15.98 -18.41 6.38
N VAL A 220 -15.02 -17.78 5.70
CA VAL A 220 -14.27 -16.64 6.25
C VAL A 220 -14.56 -15.38 5.46
N GLU A 221 -14.95 -14.33 6.17
CA GLU A 221 -14.75 -12.95 5.72
C GLU A 221 -13.26 -12.66 5.83
N LEU A 222 -12.60 -12.45 4.69
CA LEU A 222 -11.15 -12.23 4.64
C LEU A 222 -10.82 -10.82 5.12
N THR A 223 -9.79 -10.72 5.95
CA THR A 223 -9.17 -9.44 6.27
C THR A 223 -8.41 -8.89 5.06
N VAL A 224 -8.14 -7.58 5.05
CA VAL A 224 -7.34 -6.91 3.99
C VAL A 224 -5.96 -7.58 3.81
N PHE A 225 -5.36 -8.01 4.91
CA PHE A 225 -4.05 -8.67 4.90
C PHE A 225 -4.13 -10.04 4.22
N GLU A 226 -5.14 -10.84 4.53
CA GLU A 226 -5.37 -12.15 3.90
C GLU A 226 -5.72 -12.02 2.41
N GLU A 227 -6.54 -11.03 2.04
CA GLU A 227 -6.82 -10.73 0.63
C GLU A 227 -5.53 -10.44 -0.15
N CYS A 228 -4.66 -9.59 0.40
CA CYS A 228 -3.38 -9.26 -0.23
C CYS A 228 -2.43 -10.46 -0.28
N HIS A 229 -2.40 -11.28 0.77
CA HIS A 229 -1.60 -12.51 0.80
C HIS A 229 -2.07 -13.50 -0.27
N LEU A 230 -3.39 -13.68 -0.44
CA LEU A 230 -3.94 -14.52 -1.52
C LEU A 230 -3.59 -13.97 -2.90
N LEU A 231 -3.65 -12.65 -3.09
CA LEU A 231 -3.23 -12.03 -4.34
C LEU A 231 -1.75 -12.26 -4.63
N PHE A 232 -0.88 -12.22 -3.62
CA PHE A 232 0.52 -12.60 -3.75
C PHE A 232 0.65 -14.06 -4.18
N LEU A 233 0.03 -14.99 -3.46
CA LEU A 233 0.11 -16.43 -3.77
C LEU A 233 -0.38 -16.71 -5.19
N VAL A 234 -1.44 -16.06 -5.64
CA VAL A 234 -1.99 -16.28 -6.99
C VAL A 234 -1.09 -15.66 -8.08
N ARG A 235 -0.52 -14.49 -7.85
CA ARG A 235 0.15 -13.69 -8.90
C ARG A 235 1.67 -13.86 -8.95
N THR A 236 2.28 -14.29 -7.86
CA THR A 236 3.73 -14.47 -7.79
C THR A 236 4.19 -15.75 -8.50
N SER A 237 5.48 -15.82 -8.77
CA SER A 237 6.15 -17.01 -9.29
C SER A 237 7.48 -17.20 -8.59
N ALA A 238 8.02 -18.42 -8.62
CA ALA A 238 9.32 -18.72 -8.05
C ALA A 238 10.43 -17.82 -8.62
N LYS A 239 10.35 -17.48 -9.91
CA LYS A 239 11.25 -16.54 -10.56
C LYS A 239 11.19 -15.14 -9.93
N ILE A 240 9.99 -14.59 -9.74
CA ILE A 240 9.80 -13.26 -9.13
C ILE A 240 10.35 -13.25 -7.69
N MET A 241 10.05 -14.30 -6.93
CA MET A 241 10.58 -14.46 -5.57
C MET A 241 12.10 -14.60 -5.56
N CYS A 242 12.67 -15.33 -6.52
CA CYS A 242 14.12 -15.50 -6.65
C CYS A 242 14.79 -14.16 -6.94
N GLU A 243 14.28 -13.38 -7.88
CA GLU A 243 14.78 -12.03 -8.19
C GLU A 243 14.72 -11.11 -6.97
N ALA A 244 13.61 -11.12 -6.23
CA ALA A 244 13.47 -10.34 -4.99
C ALA A 244 14.46 -10.76 -3.90
N SER A 245 14.66 -12.06 -3.70
CA SER A 245 15.61 -12.59 -2.72
C SER A 245 17.06 -12.19 -3.04
N VAL A 246 17.45 -12.17 -4.33
CA VAL A 246 18.80 -11.76 -4.76
C VAL A 246 19.03 -10.27 -4.49
N LEU A 247 18.00 -9.43 -4.69
CA LEU A 247 18.07 -8.01 -4.35
C LEU A 247 18.26 -7.79 -2.84
N LEU A 248 17.55 -8.56 -2.01
CA LEU A 248 17.68 -8.51 -0.56
C LEU A 248 19.07 -8.96 -0.08
N ASP A 249 19.59 -10.07 -0.62
CA ASP A 249 20.94 -10.55 -0.32
C ASP A 249 22.00 -9.49 -0.68
N SER A 250 21.85 -8.84 -1.83
CA SER A 250 22.77 -7.80 -2.30
C SER A 250 22.81 -6.59 -1.37
N ASN A 251 21.67 -6.22 -0.77
CA ASN A 251 21.60 -5.17 0.24
C ASN A 251 22.30 -5.59 1.54
N SER A 252 22.12 -6.83 2.00
CA SER A 252 22.78 -7.33 3.22
C SER A 252 24.30 -7.38 3.10
N ALA A 253 24.83 -7.66 1.91
CA ALA A 253 26.27 -7.66 1.64
C ALA A 253 26.90 -6.26 1.58
N SER A 254 26.10 -5.21 1.39
CA SER A 254 26.56 -3.81 1.33
C SER A 254 26.59 -3.08 2.68
N GLY A 255 26.20 -3.75 3.77
CA GLY A 255 26.37 -3.22 5.13
C GLY A 255 27.85 -3.08 5.51
N PRO A 256 28.24 -2.10 6.34
CA PRO A 256 29.64 -1.93 6.72
C PRO A 256 30.12 -3.19 7.44
N GLU A 257 31.18 -3.82 6.91
CA GLU A 257 31.99 -4.77 7.67
C GLU A 257 32.40 -4.06 8.97
N THR A 258 31.74 -4.40 10.07
CA THR A 258 32.24 -4.04 11.39
C THR A 258 33.57 -4.74 11.55
N THR A 259 34.64 -3.99 11.36
CA THR A 259 36.00 -4.37 11.70
C THR A 259 36.01 -4.71 13.19
N SER A 260 35.97 -6.00 13.50
CA SER A 260 36.30 -6.51 14.82
C SER A 260 37.77 -6.21 15.08
N PHE A 261 38.04 -5.34 16.05
CA PHE A 261 39.33 -5.27 16.72
C PHE A 261 39.56 -6.54 17.55
#